data_AF-A0A1R2AP67-F1
#
_entry.id   AF-A0A1R2AP67-F1
#
_cell.length_a   1.000
_cell.length_b   1.000
_cell.length_c   1.000
_cell.angle_alpha   90.00
_cell.angle_beta   90.00
_cell.angle_gamma   90.00
#
_symmetry.space_group_name_H-M   'P 1'
#
loop_
_entity.id
_entity.type
_entity.pdbx_description
1 polymer ?
#
loop_
_entity_poly.entity_id
_entity_poly.type
_entity_poly.pdbx_seq_one_letter_code
_entity_poly.pdbx_strand_id
1 'polypeptide(L)'
;MDTLSDKKKRRSKKDSEGRSYTCECGKSYLSYQALYTHKRTKHTEAIKLEDLPKKKRGRPKGIRSIHNDYDPCLPLGDNPLARKVHQWKDTENIESCDEAFAGFLIENSKTLSKKEYKQLAYSVIHLRECINLNYIELRDPSCENIEENYTSKKKPMLIPKISNIYILNYLPNSKYEFDKESEVNFMLQFFDWLLKKNYTDLEVSIVS
;
A
#
# COMPACT_ATOMS: atom_id res chain seq x y z
N MET A 1 -38.48 -26.22 -35.21
CA MET A 1 -37.38 -27.17 -35.47
C MET A 1 -36.12 -26.36 -35.64
N ASP A 2 -35.33 -26.28 -34.58
CA ASP A 2 -34.08 -25.52 -34.47
C ASP A 2 -32.94 -26.20 -35.25
N THR A 3 -32.16 -25.42 -35.99
CA THR A 3 -30.88 -25.85 -36.57
C THR A 3 -29.73 -25.48 -35.65
N LEU A 4 -28.85 -26.47 -35.47
CA LEU A 4 -27.81 -26.59 -34.46
C LEU A 4 -26.69 -25.55 -34.60
N SER A 5 -26.22 -25.06 -33.45
CA SER A 5 -25.06 -24.19 -33.33
C SER A 5 -23.76 -24.89 -33.73
N ASP A 6 -23.09 -24.42 -34.78
CA ASP A 6 -21.72 -24.81 -35.11
C ASP A 6 -20.74 -24.24 -34.07
N LYS A 7 -20.27 -25.10 -33.16
CA LYS A 7 -19.20 -24.78 -32.20
C LYS A 7 -17.89 -24.57 -32.99
N LYS A 8 -17.47 -23.30 -33.10
CA LYS A 8 -16.26 -22.86 -33.80
C LYS A 8 -15.02 -23.66 -33.36
N LYS A 9 -14.57 -24.59 -34.21
CA LYS A 9 -13.38 -25.43 -34.01
C LYS A 9 -12.15 -24.52 -33.81
N ARG A 10 -11.33 -24.79 -32.79
CA ARG A 10 -10.11 -24.01 -32.53
C ARG A 10 -9.19 -24.13 -33.75
N ARG A 11 -8.84 -22.99 -34.38
CA ARG A 11 -7.98 -22.96 -35.57
C ARG A 11 -6.57 -23.46 -35.23
N SER A 12 -6.00 -24.24 -36.14
CA SER A 12 -4.68 -24.86 -35.97
C SER A 12 -3.57 -23.82 -36.07
N LYS A 13 -2.45 -24.04 -35.36
CA LYS A 13 -1.27 -23.18 -35.37
C LYS A 13 -0.58 -23.11 -36.75
N LYS A 14 -0.88 -24.05 -37.66
CA LYS A 14 -0.39 -24.06 -39.06
C LYS A 14 -1.29 -23.32 -40.05
N ASP A 15 -2.46 -22.87 -39.62
CA ASP A 15 -3.44 -22.25 -40.50
C ASP A 15 -3.00 -20.82 -40.87
N SER A 16 -2.76 -20.58 -42.16
CA SER A 16 -2.29 -19.30 -42.71
C SER A 16 -3.43 -18.32 -42.99
N GLU A 17 -4.67 -18.79 -43.01
CA GLU A 17 -5.82 -17.99 -43.39
C GLU A 17 -6.12 -16.90 -42.34
N GLY A 18 -6.14 -15.64 -42.79
CA GLY A 18 -6.41 -14.46 -41.95
C GLY A 18 -5.20 -13.86 -41.22
N ARG A 19 -3.96 -14.27 -41.53
CA ARG A 19 -2.74 -13.68 -40.93
C ARG A 19 -2.21 -12.50 -41.75
N SER A 20 -2.92 -11.37 -41.72
CA SER A 20 -2.58 -10.18 -42.50
C SER A 20 -1.49 -9.29 -41.88
N TYR A 21 -1.04 -9.55 -40.65
CA TYR A 21 -0.09 -8.67 -39.94
C TYR A 21 1.31 -9.27 -39.92
N THR A 22 2.24 -8.73 -40.69
CA THR A 22 3.62 -9.23 -40.81
C THR A 22 4.60 -8.44 -39.96
N CYS A 23 5.58 -9.14 -39.37
CA CYS A 23 6.75 -8.55 -38.72
C CYS A 23 7.91 -8.44 -39.73
N GLU A 24 8.83 -7.53 -39.49
CA GLU A 24 10.09 -7.40 -40.26
C GLU A 24 10.94 -8.68 -40.23
N CYS A 25 10.78 -9.54 -39.23
CA CYS A 25 11.40 -10.86 -39.18
C CYS A 25 10.70 -11.93 -40.05
N GLY A 26 9.74 -11.54 -40.90
CA GLY A 26 9.01 -12.40 -41.82
C GLY A 26 7.87 -13.23 -41.22
N LYS A 27 7.51 -13.02 -39.95
CA LYS A 27 6.43 -13.78 -39.29
C LYS A 27 5.08 -13.09 -39.43
N SER A 28 4.06 -13.84 -39.83
CA SER A 28 2.68 -13.35 -40.00
C SER A 28 1.79 -13.72 -38.81
N TYR A 29 0.95 -12.78 -38.39
CA TYR A 29 0.08 -12.84 -37.23
C TYR A 29 -1.37 -12.54 -37.60
N LEU A 30 -2.30 -13.11 -36.84
CA LEU A 30 -3.75 -12.98 -37.04
C LEU A 30 -4.30 -11.60 -36.66
N SER A 31 -3.56 -10.81 -35.87
CA SER A 31 -3.99 -9.49 -35.42
C SER A 31 -2.81 -8.58 -35.12
N TYR A 32 -3.04 -7.27 -35.18
CA TYR A 32 -2.05 -6.26 -34.78
C TYR A 32 -1.58 -6.46 -33.33
N GLN A 33 -2.47 -6.87 -32.41
CA GLN A 33 -2.10 -7.12 -31.01
C GLN A 33 -1.10 -8.27 -30.86
N ALA A 34 -1.26 -9.34 -31.66
CA ALA A 34 -0.34 -10.47 -31.68
C ALA A 34 1.02 -10.07 -32.28
N LEU A 35 1.00 -9.29 -33.37
CA LEU A 35 2.20 -8.70 -33.97
C LEU A 35 2.94 -7.79 -32.97
N TYR A 36 2.21 -6.90 -32.28
CA TYR A 36 2.77 -5.98 -31.28
C TYR A 36 3.45 -6.73 -30.13
N THR A 37 2.78 -7.76 -29.60
CA THR A 37 3.35 -8.59 -28.52
C THR A 37 4.62 -9.31 -28.98
N HIS A 38 4.64 -9.77 -30.23
CA HIS A 38 5.83 -10.35 -30.83
C HIS A 38 6.97 -9.33 -30.99
N LYS A 39 6.69 -8.15 -31.56
CA LYS A 39 7.67 -7.05 -31.67
C LYS A 39 8.23 -6.69 -30.30
N ARG A 40 7.37 -6.53 -29.28
CA ARG A 40 7.80 -6.21 -27.91
C ARG A 40 8.68 -7.25 -27.25
N THR A 41 8.54 -8.53 -27.60
CA THR A 41 9.32 -9.61 -26.97
C THR A 41 10.56 -10.02 -27.76
N LYS A 42 10.61 -9.70 -29.06
CA LYS A 42 11.67 -10.16 -29.97
C LYS A 42 12.42 -9.05 -30.71
N HIS A 43 11.85 -7.85 -30.76
CA HIS A 43 12.37 -6.65 -31.43
C HIS A 43 12.29 -5.46 -30.46
N THR A 44 12.91 -5.62 -29.29
CA THR A 44 12.77 -4.72 -28.12
C THR A 44 13.22 -3.28 -28.40
N GLU A 45 14.06 -3.07 -29.42
CA GLU A 45 14.65 -1.77 -29.76
C GLU A 45 13.91 -0.99 -30.87
N ALA A 46 12.84 -1.55 -31.45
CA ALA A 46 12.18 -0.99 -32.65
C ALA A 46 10.76 -0.45 -32.43
N ILE A 47 10.31 -0.21 -31.18
CA ILE A 47 8.95 0.31 -30.92
C ILE A 47 8.96 1.84 -30.97
N LYS A 48 8.49 2.41 -32.07
CA LYS A 48 8.23 3.85 -32.19
C LYS A 48 6.97 4.23 -31.38
N LEU A 49 6.95 5.44 -30.81
CA LEU A 49 5.88 5.94 -29.93
C LEU A 49 4.48 5.89 -30.59
N GLU A 50 4.45 5.89 -31.93
CA GLU A 50 3.23 5.85 -32.76
C GLU A 50 2.56 4.46 -32.82
N ASP A 51 3.28 3.39 -32.45
CA ASP A 51 2.75 2.01 -32.40
C ASP A 51 2.00 1.70 -31.08
N LEU A 52 1.85 2.68 -30.19
CA LEU A 52 1.15 2.46 -28.92
C LEU A 52 -0.37 2.31 -29.16
N PRO A 53 -0.97 1.18 -28.78
CA PRO A 53 -2.41 1.02 -28.93
C PRO A 53 -3.13 2.05 -28.05
N LYS A 54 -3.97 2.90 -28.68
CA LYS A 54 -4.88 3.82 -27.98
C LYS A 54 -5.65 3.02 -26.93
N LYS A 55 -5.51 3.39 -25.65
CA LYS A 55 -6.12 2.72 -24.49
C LYS A 55 -7.64 2.61 -24.67
N LYS A 56 -8.11 1.50 -25.27
CA LYS A 56 -9.51 1.10 -25.15
C LYS A 56 -9.67 0.53 -23.74
N ARG A 57 -10.55 1.16 -22.94
CA ARG A 57 -10.96 0.68 -21.62
C ARG A 57 -11.47 -0.75 -21.76
N GLY A 58 -10.65 -1.71 -21.35
CA GLY A 58 -11.04 -3.11 -21.28
C GLY A 58 -11.96 -3.36 -20.10
N ARG A 59 -12.79 -4.40 -20.23
CA ARG A 59 -13.58 -5.02 -19.16
C ARG A 59 -12.71 -5.25 -17.91
N PRO A 60 -13.19 -4.96 -16.70
CA PRO A 60 -12.43 -5.20 -15.47
C PRO A 60 -11.93 -6.64 -15.46
N LYS A 61 -10.63 -6.84 -15.30
CA LYS A 61 -10.10 -8.17 -14.99
C LYS A 61 -10.61 -8.49 -13.59
N GLY A 62 -11.57 -9.42 -13.50
CA GLY A 62 -11.98 -10.01 -12.23
C GLY A 62 -10.73 -10.48 -11.51
N ILE A 63 -10.47 -9.83 -10.38
CA ILE A 63 -9.56 -10.31 -9.35
C ILE A 63 -9.98 -11.76 -9.10
N ARG A 64 -9.03 -12.70 -9.19
CA ARG A 64 -9.28 -14.09 -8.81
C ARG A 64 -9.89 -14.05 -7.43
N SER A 65 -11.06 -14.65 -7.30
CA SER A 65 -11.75 -14.91 -6.03
C SER A 65 -10.80 -15.69 -5.11
N ILE A 66 -9.94 -14.96 -4.42
CA ILE A 66 -9.49 -15.34 -3.09
C ILE A 66 -10.78 -15.31 -2.28
N HIS A 67 -11.14 -16.44 -1.68
CA HIS A 67 -12.26 -16.52 -0.77
C HIS A 67 -12.21 -15.29 0.15
N ASN A 68 -13.19 -14.40 0.00
CA ASN A 68 -13.40 -13.26 0.87
C ASN A 68 -13.97 -13.80 2.19
N ASP A 69 -13.11 -14.43 2.98
CA ASP A 69 -13.24 -14.38 4.44
C ASP A 69 -12.54 -13.08 4.87
N TYR A 70 -13.17 -11.95 4.54
CA TYR A 70 -12.77 -10.65 5.04
C TYR A 70 -12.91 -10.68 6.57
N ASP A 71 -11.79 -10.63 7.30
CA ASP A 71 -11.79 -10.35 8.73
C ASP A 71 -12.26 -8.89 8.92
N PRO A 72 -13.43 -8.65 9.54
CA PRO A 72 -14.11 -7.36 9.48
C PRO A 72 -13.56 -6.33 10.50
N CYS A 73 -12.30 -6.42 10.92
CA CYS A 73 -11.76 -5.62 12.03
C CYS A 73 -10.82 -4.46 11.66
N LEU A 74 -10.39 -4.28 10.40
CA LEU A 74 -9.45 -3.21 10.05
C LEU A 74 -9.95 -2.32 8.89
N PRO A 75 -10.04 -0.99 9.05
CA PRO A 75 -10.34 -0.06 7.96
C PRO A 75 -9.10 0.23 7.10
N LEU A 76 -8.20 -0.75 6.95
CA LEU A 76 -6.87 -0.51 6.39
C LEU A 76 -6.84 -0.60 4.85
N GLY A 77 -7.82 -1.20 4.18
CA GLY A 77 -7.76 -1.36 2.71
C GLY A 77 -6.40 -1.90 2.23
N ASP A 78 -5.90 -1.40 1.10
CA ASP A 78 -4.54 -1.70 0.58
C ASP A 78 -3.42 -0.90 1.30
N ASN A 79 -3.57 -0.54 2.59
CA ASN A 79 -2.55 0.20 3.33
C ASN A 79 -1.33 -0.72 3.64
N PRO A 80 -0.08 -0.25 3.42
CA PRO A 80 1.13 -0.99 3.76
C PRO A 80 1.16 -1.56 5.19
N LEU A 81 0.50 -0.87 6.14
CA LEU A 81 0.41 -1.27 7.54
C LEU A 81 -0.45 -2.53 7.74
N ALA A 82 -1.53 -2.74 6.98
CA ALA A 82 -2.34 -3.96 7.07
C ALA A 82 -1.50 -5.20 6.79
N ARG A 83 -0.63 -5.12 5.77
CA ARG A 83 0.26 -6.22 5.44
C ARG A 83 1.23 -6.51 6.58
N LYS A 84 1.76 -5.48 7.25
CA LYS A 84 2.67 -5.63 8.40
C LYS A 84 1.96 -6.24 9.61
N VAL A 85 0.72 -5.85 9.89
CA VAL A 85 -0.11 -6.46 10.94
C VAL A 85 -0.36 -7.95 10.65
N HIS A 86 -0.73 -8.31 9.41
CA HIS A 86 -0.95 -9.72 9.06
C HIS A 86 0.32 -10.57 9.07
N GLN A 87 1.48 -9.99 8.77
CA GLN A 87 2.77 -10.69 8.71
C GLN A 87 3.56 -10.55 10.01
N TRP A 88 2.94 -10.05 11.07
CA TRP A 88 3.64 -9.81 12.32
C TRP A 88 4.26 -11.09 12.87
N LYS A 89 5.52 -10.95 13.26
CA LYS A 89 6.26 -11.96 13.99
C LYS A 89 6.69 -11.27 15.26
N ASP A 90 6.44 -11.90 16.41
CA ASP A 90 6.97 -11.42 17.68
C ASP A 90 8.50 -11.40 17.57
N THR A 91 9.03 -10.21 17.32
CA THR A 91 10.43 -9.94 17.05
C THR A 91 10.86 -8.89 18.06
N GLU A 92 11.97 -9.16 18.75
CA GLU A 92 12.49 -8.26 19.79
C GLU A 92 13.15 -7.01 19.20
N ASN A 93 13.46 -7.01 17.91
CA ASN A 93 14.15 -5.91 17.24
C ASN A 93 13.30 -5.35 16.10
N ILE A 94 12.66 -4.22 16.36
CA ILE A 94 11.89 -3.48 15.35
C ILE A 94 12.83 -2.64 14.50
N GLU A 95 12.73 -2.79 13.19
CA GLU A 95 13.58 -2.08 12.22
C GLU A 95 12.88 -0.83 11.65
N SER A 96 11.55 -0.73 11.78
CA SER A 96 10.77 0.36 11.18
C SER A 96 9.61 0.88 12.05
N CYS A 97 9.18 2.12 11.84
CA CYS A 97 7.97 2.66 12.48
C CYS A 97 6.73 1.83 12.12
N ASP A 98 6.62 1.36 10.88
CA ASP A 98 5.49 0.52 10.44
C ASP A 98 5.40 -0.79 11.25
N GLU A 99 6.53 -1.36 11.66
CA GLU A 99 6.56 -2.50 12.58
C GLU A 99 6.16 -2.10 14.00
N ALA A 100 6.63 -0.97 14.53
CA ALA A 100 6.17 -0.48 15.83
C ALA A 100 4.65 -0.25 15.86
N PHE A 101 4.09 0.34 14.81
CA PHE A 101 2.65 0.51 14.65
C PHE A 101 1.91 -0.83 14.60
N ALA A 102 2.42 -1.80 13.84
CA ALA A 102 1.81 -3.12 13.75
C ALA A 102 1.83 -3.84 15.10
N GLY A 103 2.96 -3.82 15.81
CA GLY A 103 3.11 -4.42 17.14
C GLY A 103 2.15 -3.79 18.15
N PHE A 104 2.04 -2.45 18.15
CA PHE A 104 1.13 -1.74 19.04
C PHE A 104 -0.33 -2.10 18.78
N LEU A 105 -0.75 -2.18 17.52
CA LEU A 105 -2.10 -2.61 17.16
C LEU A 105 -2.38 -4.05 17.60
N ILE A 106 -1.45 -4.97 17.39
CA ILE A 106 -1.63 -6.39 17.77
C ILE A 106 -1.69 -6.59 19.28
N GLU A 107 -0.95 -5.80 20.05
CA GLU A 107 -1.01 -5.86 21.50
C GLU A 107 -2.39 -5.39 22.00
N ASN A 108 -2.90 -4.28 21.45
CA ASN A 108 -4.19 -3.71 21.84
C ASN A 108 -5.40 -4.45 21.26
N SER A 109 -5.25 -5.22 20.18
CA SER A 109 -6.35 -6.00 19.61
C SER A 109 -6.85 -7.10 20.55
N LYS A 110 -6.06 -7.47 21.56
CA LYS A 110 -6.41 -8.49 22.57
C LYS A 110 -7.30 -7.94 23.69
N THR A 111 -7.27 -6.64 23.93
CA THR A 111 -7.91 -6.00 25.10
C THR A 111 -9.05 -5.08 24.71
N LEU A 112 -8.98 -4.45 23.53
CA LEU A 112 -9.97 -3.48 23.09
C LEU A 112 -11.18 -4.14 22.43
N SER A 113 -12.34 -3.52 22.58
CA SER A 113 -13.51 -3.89 21.77
C SER A 113 -13.26 -3.58 20.30
N LYS A 114 -14.04 -4.19 19.40
CA LYS A 114 -13.94 -3.95 17.96
C LYS A 114 -14.09 -2.47 17.57
N LYS A 115 -14.94 -1.71 18.28
CA LYS A 115 -15.14 -0.28 18.02
C LYS A 115 -13.91 0.53 18.42
N GLU A 116 -13.40 0.30 19.63
CA GLU A 116 -12.22 0.98 20.16
C GLU A 116 -10.97 0.65 19.35
N TYR A 117 -10.79 -0.62 18.99
CA TYR A 117 -9.68 -1.04 18.12
C TYR A 117 -9.73 -0.37 16.75
N LYS A 118 -10.92 -0.24 16.16
CA LYS A 118 -11.09 0.47 14.89
C LYS A 118 -10.69 1.94 15.02
N GLN A 119 -11.06 2.60 16.11
CA GLN A 119 -10.67 3.98 16.39
C GLN A 119 -9.15 4.10 16.55
N LEU A 120 -8.54 3.22 17.35
CA LEU A 120 -7.09 3.14 17.52
C LEU A 120 -6.36 2.97 16.19
N ALA A 121 -6.86 2.07 15.32
CA ALA A 121 -6.29 1.84 14.01
C ALA A 121 -6.34 3.11 13.13
N TYR A 122 -7.40 3.91 13.21
CA TYR A 122 -7.45 5.20 12.52
C TYR A 122 -6.39 6.16 13.06
N SER A 123 -6.30 6.34 14.38
CA SER A 123 -5.30 7.23 14.98
C SER A 123 -3.88 6.85 14.56
N VAL A 124 -3.56 5.56 14.54
CA VAL A 124 -2.26 5.05 14.05
C VAL A 124 -2.03 5.36 12.57
N ILE A 125 -3.03 5.17 11.70
CA ILE A 125 -2.92 5.49 10.26
C ILE A 125 -2.66 6.99 10.07
N HIS A 126 -3.38 7.84 10.79
CA HIS A 126 -3.25 9.28 10.67
C HIS A 126 -1.91 9.79 11.21
N LEU A 127 -1.43 9.24 12.32
CA LEU A 127 -0.09 9.52 12.82
C LEU A 127 0.97 9.10 11.79
N ARG A 128 0.82 7.90 11.20
CA ARG A 128 1.71 7.40 10.14
C ARG A 128 1.74 8.33 8.93
N GLU A 129 0.58 8.82 8.48
CA GLU A 129 0.50 9.79 7.38
C GLU A 129 1.16 11.12 7.75
N CYS A 130 0.87 11.64 8.95
CA CYS A 130 1.49 12.86 9.46
C CYS A 130 3.03 12.76 9.45
N ILE A 131 3.59 11.65 9.94
CA ILE A 131 5.04 11.42 9.94
C ILE A 131 5.59 11.43 8.51
N ASN A 132 4.95 10.73 7.58
CA ASN A 132 5.45 10.67 6.20
C ASN A 132 5.31 12.01 5.46
N LEU A 133 4.36 12.87 5.83
CA LEU A 133 4.25 14.23 5.29
C LEU A 133 5.26 15.20 5.91
N ASN A 134 5.61 15.00 7.17
CA ASN A 134 6.47 15.89 7.95
C ASN A 134 7.82 15.25 8.29
N TYR A 135 8.29 14.30 7.48
CA TYR A 135 9.51 13.54 7.76
C TYR A 135 10.76 14.43 7.86
N ILE A 136 10.72 15.62 7.25
CA ILE A 136 11.80 16.63 7.31
C ILE A 136 12.07 17.05 8.76
N GLU A 137 11.02 17.15 9.58
CA GLU A 137 11.10 17.52 11.01
C GLU A 137 11.74 16.42 11.87
N LEU A 138 11.79 15.19 11.34
CA LEU A 138 12.41 14.02 11.96
C LEU A 138 13.79 13.71 11.37
N ARG A 139 14.23 14.49 10.38
CA ARG A 139 15.46 14.23 9.65
C ARG A 139 16.67 14.73 10.43
N ASP A 140 17.76 13.99 10.33
CA ASP A 140 19.09 14.54 10.59
C ASP A 140 19.46 15.51 9.44
N PRO A 141 19.79 16.78 9.71
CA PRO A 141 20.21 17.75 8.71
C PRO A 141 21.38 17.27 7.83
N SER A 142 22.19 16.33 8.34
CA SER A 142 23.32 15.74 7.63
C SER A 142 22.95 14.71 6.55
N CYS A 143 21.70 14.22 6.51
CA CYS A 143 21.26 13.28 5.49
C CYS A 143 20.89 14.05 4.21
N GLU A 144 21.29 13.60 3.02
CA GLU A 144 21.01 14.31 1.76
C GLU A 144 19.79 13.76 1.01
N ASN A 145 19.34 12.54 1.29
CA ASN A 145 18.23 11.91 0.58
C ASN A 145 16.85 12.32 1.11
N ILE A 146 15.95 12.69 0.20
CA ILE A 146 14.50 12.83 0.43
C ILE A 146 13.91 11.42 0.46
N GLU A 147 13.50 10.94 1.62
CA GLU A 147 12.91 9.61 1.76
C GLU A 147 11.38 9.70 1.74
N GLU A 148 10.78 9.49 0.56
CA GLU A 148 9.39 9.07 0.51
C GLU A 148 9.25 7.75 1.30
N ASN A 149 8.30 7.72 2.25
CA ASN A 149 8.00 6.62 3.17
C ASN A 149 9.00 6.42 4.32
N TYR A 150 9.26 7.48 5.10
CA TYR A 150 10.02 7.44 6.36
C TYR A 150 9.61 6.26 7.26
N THR A 151 8.30 6.07 7.48
CA THR A 151 7.79 5.08 8.44
C THR A 151 8.12 3.64 8.06
N SER A 152 8.34 3.36 6.78
CA SER A 152 8.68 2.02 6.30
C SER A 152 10.19 1.71 6.38
N LYS A 153 11.04 2.71 6.64
CA LYS A 153 12.51 2.60 6.54
C LYS A 153 13.25 2.97 7.82
N LYS A 154 12.66 3.81 8.67
CA LYS A 154 13.32 4.36 9.84
C LYS A 154 12.73 3.80 11.11
N LYS A 155 13.58 3.68 12.14
CA LYS A 155 13.19 3.27 13.48
C LYS A 155 12.27 4.30 14.15
N PRO A 156 11.38 3.86 15.06
CA PRO A 156 10.39 4.73 15.72
C PRO A 156 10.98 5.73 16.73
N MET A 157 12.29 5.71 16.98
CA MET A 157 12.98 6.48 18.02
C MET A 157 12.59 7.96 18.06
N LEU A 158 12.41 8.60 16.90
CA LEU A 158 12.11 10.03 16.80
C LEU A 158 10.62 10.36 16.70
N ILE A 159 9.72 9.36 16.66
CA ILE A 159 8.28 9.61 16.51
C ILE A 159 7.75 10.60 17.57
N PRO A 160 8.13 10.53 18.86
CA PRO A 160 7.64 11.47 19.87
C PRO A 160 7.81 12.96 19.50
N LYS A 161 8.83 13.32 18.71
CA LYS A 161 9.05 14.70 18.25
C LYS A 161 7.95 15.23 17.34
N ILE A 162 7.21 14.35 16.65
CA ILE A 162 6.13 14.75 15.74
C ILE A 162 4.83 15.09 16.47
N SER A 163 4.74 14.83 17.78
CA SER A 163 3.50 14.92 18.56
C SER A 163 2.79 16.28 18.44
N ASN A 164 3.51 17.37 18.64
CA ASN A 164 2.95 18.72 18.52
C ASN A 164 2.46 19.01 17.09
N ILE A 165 3.20 18.55 16.07
CA ILE A 165 2.80 18.71 14.67
C ILE A 165 1.53 17.92 14.39
N TYR A 166 1.44 16.69 14.90
CA TYR A 166 0.26 15.86 14.75
C TYR A 166 -0.98 16.53 15.36
N ILE A 167 -0.90 16.93 16.63
CA ILE A 167 -2.05 17.47 17.37
C ILE A 167 -2.44 18.89 16.90
N LEU A 168 -1.46 19.78 16.71
CA LEU A 168 -1.72 21.19 16.44
C LEU A 168 -1.90 21.50 14.95
N ASN A 169 -1.21 20.77 14.08
CA ASN A 169 -1.17 21.12 12.65
C ASN A 169 -1.89 20.09 11.78
N TYR A 170 -1.69 18.79 12.01
CA TYR A 170 -2.26 17.75 11.15
C TYR A 170 -3.75 17.51 11.44
N LEU A 171 -4.11 17.22 12.70
CA LEU A 171 -5.49 16.85 13.07
C LEU A 171 -6.53 17.92 12.69
N PRO A 172 -6.33 19.24 12.96
CA PRO A 172 -7.31 20.25 12.62
C PRO A 172 -7.56 20.42 11.11
N ASN A 173 -6.58 20.01 10.28
CA ASN A 173 -6.67 20.07 8.83
C ASN A 173 -7.09 18.73 8.21
N SER A 174 -7.29 17.70 9.03
CA SER A 174 -7.74 16.40 8.56
C SER A 174 -9.22 16.45 8.16
N LYS A 175 -9.63 15.61 7.21
CA LYS A 175 -11.03 15.49 6.80
C LYS A 175 -11.90 14.74 7.82
N TYR A 176 -11.28 14.23 8.87
CA TYR A 176 -11.92 13.38 9.87
C TYR A 176 -12.10 14.16 11.15
N GLU A 177 -13.27 13.99 11.76
CA GLU A 177 -13.58 14.61 13.04
C GLU A 177 -13.00 13.72 14.15
N PHE A 178 -11.83 14.12 14.65
CA PHE A 178 -11.20 13.50 15.81
C PHE A 178 -11.52 14.29 17.07
N ASP A 179 -11.84 13.56 18.13
CA ASP A 179 -11.81 14.13 19.46
C ASP A 179 -10.35 14.34 19.88
N LYS A 180 -9.98 15.61 20.15
CA LYS A 180 -8.59 15.97 20.46
C LYS A 180 -8.10 15.30 21.73
N GLU A 181 -8.96 15.16 22.74
CA GLU A 181 -8.60 14.53 24.00
C GLU A 181 -8.30 13.03 23.80
N SER A 182 -9.14 12.35 23.03
CA SER A 182 -8.92 10.96 22.63
C SER A 182 -7.62 10.77 21.85
N GLU A 183 -7.28 11.68 20.93
CA GLU A 183 -6.02 11.60 20.17
C GLU A 183 -4.78 11.90 21.02
N VAL A 184 -4.87 12.84 21.97
CA VAL A 184 -3.80 13.08 22.94
C VAL A 184 -3.59 11.84 23.81
N ASN A 185 -4.68 11.23 24.30
CA ASN A 185 -4.61 9.99 25.08
C ASN A 185 -4.02 8.82 24.28
N PHE A 186 -4.40 8.67 23.01
CA PHE A 186 -3.78 7.70 22.10
C PHE A 186 -2.26 7.92 22.00
N MET A 187 -1.83 9.16 21.75
CA MET A 187 -0.41 9.49 21.60
C MET A 187 0.38 9.16 22.87
N LEU A 188 -0.16 9.52 24.04
CA LEU A 188 0.43 9.19 25.33
C LEU A 188 0.60 7.68 25.51
N GLN A 189 -0.46 6.91 25.26
CA GLN A 189 -0.44 5.46 25.39
C GLN A 189 0.57 4.82 24.42
N PHE A 190 0.63 5.33 23.19
CA PHE A 190 1.56 4.83 22.20
C PHE A 190 3.02 5.13 22.58
N PHE A 191 3.31 6.32 23.09
CA PHE A 191 4.67 6.71 23.48
C PHE A 191 5.14 6.02 24.75
N ASP A 192 4.27 5.87 25.75
CA ASP A 192 4.54 5.05 26.91
C ASP A 192 4.82 3.59 26.51
N TRP A 193 4.08 3.06 25.53
CA TRP A 193 4.37 1.74 24.97
C TRP A 193 5.73 1.68 24.27
N LEU A 194 6.10 2.67 23.45
CA LEU A 194 7.43 2.73 22.82
C LEU A 194 8.55 2.76 23.86
N LEU A 195 8.38 3.55 24.94
CA LEU A 195 9.36 3.66 26.02
C LEU A 195 9.51 2.33 26.77
N LYS A 196 8.39 1.68 27.13
CA LYS A 196 8.40 0.36 27.79
C LYS A 196 9.07 -0.73 26.97
N LYS A 197 9.03 -0.63 25.65
CA LYS A 197 9.70 -1.57 24.73
C LYS A 197 11.13 -1.15 24.38
N ASN A 198 11.64 -0.04 24.93
CA ASN A 198 12.94 0.56 24.59
C ASN A 198 13.09 0.89 23.11
N TYR A 199 12.01 1.33 22.45
CA TYR A 199 12.02 1.76 21.06
C TYR A 199 12.28 3.26 20.89
N THR A 200 12.23 4.02 21.98
CA THR A 200 12.59 5.43 22.07
C THR A 200 13.11 5.73 23.48
N ASP A 201 14.01 6.70 23.57
CA ASP A 201 14.48 7.27 24.83
C ASP A 201 13.86 8.66 25.08
N LEU A 202 12.94 9.09 24.21
CA LEU A 202 12.28 10.39 24.31
C LEU A 202 11.05 10.29 25.20
N GLU A 203 11.16 10.79 26.42
CA GLU A 203 10.01 10.99 27.29
C GLU A 203 9.15 12.14 26.78
N VAL A 204 7.83 11.93 26.76
CA VAL A 204 6.88 12.98 26.43
C VAL A 204 6.35 13.57 27.73
N SER A 205 6.82 14.79 28.04
CA SER A 205 6.29 15.58 29.13
C SER A 205 5.10 16.39 28.59
N ILE A 206 3.88 16.09 29.06
CA ILE A 206 2.77 17.02 28.86
C ILE A 206 2.84 18.02 30.00
N VAL A 207 3.08 19.29 29.66
CA VAL A 207 2.85 20.40 30.58
C VAL A 207 1.33 20.57 30.64
N SER A 208 0.74 20.09 31.74
CA SER A 208 -0.66 20.32 32.11
C SER A 208 -0.89 21.76 32.54
#